data_AF-A0A2N6SH92-F1
#
_entry.id   AF-A0A2N6SH92-F1
#
_cell.length_a   1.000
_cell.length_b   1.000
_cell.length_c   1.000
_cell.angle_alpha   90.00
_cell.angle_beta   90.00
_cell.angle_gamma   90.00
#
_symmetry.space_group_name_H-M   'P 1'
#
loop_
_entity.id
_entity.type
_entity.pdbx_description
1 polymer ?
#
loop_
_entity_poly.entity_id
_entity_poly.type
_entity_poly.pdbx_seq_one_letter_code
_entity_poly.pdbx_strand_id
1 'polypeptide(L)' 'MVKIFNDFLNNLTPDKISKIANEADKSVEVFRNQEDDRTRLGNQVGGISIKITLGLLEEYHKWLHQED' A
#
# COMPACT_ATOMS: atom_id res chain seq x y z
N MET A 1 22.05 -7.40 -12.80
CA MET A 1 21.82 -8.55 -11.89
C MET A 1 20.37 -9.02 -12.05
N VAL A 2 20.07 -10.32 -11.97
CA VAL A 2 18.66 -10.78 -12.03
C VAL A 2 17.97 -10.37 -10.73
N LYS A 3 17.06 -9.40 -10.81
CA LYS A 3 16.22 -8.96 -9.70
C LYS A 3 15.18 -10.05 -9.39
N ILE A 4 15.24 -10.68 -8.20
CA ILE A 4 14.23 -11.64 -7.74
C ILE A 4 13.32 -11.04 -6.67
N PHE A 5 12.07 -11.47 -6.61
CA PHE A 5 11.08 -10.91 -5.70
C PHE A 5 11.50 -10.93 -4.21
N ASN A 6 12.22 -11.96 -3.78
CA ASN A 6 12.71 -12.06 -2.40
C ASN A 6 13.71 -10.94 -2.04
N ASP A 7 14.50 -10.46 -3.00
CA ASP A 7 15.42 -9.34 -2.77
C ASP A 7 14.66 -8.04 -2.54
N PHE A 8 13.54 -7.85 -3.24
CA PHE A 8 12.64 -6.74 -2.96
C PHE A 8 12.05 -6.83 -1.55
N LEU A 9 11.61 -8.02 -1.12
CA LEU A 9 11.08 -8.21 0.24
C LEU A 9 12.11 -7.82 1.30
N ASN A 10 13.39 -8.12 1.08
CA ASN A 10 14.47 -7.73 1.99
C ASN A 10 14.75 -6.21 1.98
N ASN A 11 14.32 -5.49 0.94
CA ASN A 11 14.46 -4.03 0.82
C ASN A 11 13.29 -3.26 1.46
N LEU A 12 12.21 -3.97 1.87
CA LEU A 12 11.09 -3.36 2.57
C LEU A 12 11.45 -3.11 4.04
N THR A 13 11.93 -1.91 4.33
CA THR A 13 12.19 -1.47 5.70
C THR A 13 10.89 -1.17 6.45
N PRO A 14 10.90 -1.22 7.81
CA PRO A 14 9.76 -0.78 8.62
C PRO A 14 9.28 0.63 8.27
N ASP A 15 10.21 1.54 7.90
CA ASP A 15 9.87 2.90 7.49
C ASP A 15 9.11 2.95 6.17
N LYS A 16 9.51 2.16 5.16
CA LYS A 16 8.78 2.07 3.89
C LYS A 16 7.38 1.50 4.10
N ILE A 17 7.26 0.45 4.92
CA ILE A 17 5.97 -0.15 5.26
C ILE A 17 5.09 0.85 6.01
N SER A 18 5.65 1.57 6.98
CA SER A 18 4.92 2.59 7.75
C SER A 18 4.46 3.74 6.87
N LYS A 19 5.29 4.16 5.90
CA LYS A 19 4.90 5.18 4.91
C LYS A 19 3.71 4.72 4.08
N ILE A 20 3.74 3.50 3.53
CA ILE A 20 2.63 2.92 2.75
C ILE A 20 1.36 2.85 3.60
N ALA A 21 1.47 2.38 4.84
CA ALA A 21 0.34 2.28 5.76
C ALA A 21 -0.27 3.65 6.10
N ASN A 22 0.56 4.65 6.40
CA ASN A 22 0.12 6.01 6.70
C ASN A 22 -0.55 6.70 5.49
N GLU A 23 -0.07 6.44 4.27
CA GLU A 23 -0.69 6.95 3.05
C GLU A 23 -2.03 6.24 2.75
N ALA A 24 -2.12 4.94 3.05
CA ALA A 24 -3.36 4.18 2.95
C ALA A 24 -4.41 4.68 3.96
N ASP A 25 -4.02 4.95 5.20
CA ASP A 25 -4.91 5.43 6.28
C ASP A 25 -5.58 6.77 5.92
N LYS A 26 -4.82 7.73 5.38
CA LYS A 26 -5.36 8.99 4.85
C LYS A 26 -6.44 8.78 3.78
N SER A 27 -6.29 7.74 2.96
CA SER A 27 -7.27 7.42 1.92
C SER A 27 -8.54 6.79 2.50
N VAL A 28 -8.47 6.19 3.69
CA VAL A 28 -9.62 5.56 4.35
C VAL A 28 -10.52 6.54 5.08
N GLU A 29 -10.03 7.74 5.39
CA GLU A 29 -10.89 8.85 5.85
C GLU A 29 -12.06 9.11 4.88
N VAL A 30 -11.83 8.96 3.58
CA VAL A 30 -12.87 9.11 2.54
C VAL A 30 -13.97 8.04 2.65
N PHE A 31 -13.60 6.80 2.97
CA PHE A 31 -14.57 5.71 3.18
C PHE A 31 -15.24 5.78 4.56
N ARG A 32 -14.60 6.44 5.53
CA ARG A 32 -15.13 6.60 6.89
C ARG A 32 -16.31 7.56 6.96
N ASN A 33 -16.32 8.57 6.10
CA ASN A 33 -17.34 9.63 6.08
C ASN A 33 -18.51 9.33 5.12
N GLN A 34 -18.65 8.08 4.64
CA GLN A 34 -19.78 7.70 3.80
C GLN A 34 -21.08 7.59 4.62
N GLU A 35 -22.18 8.09 4.05
CA GLU A 35 -23.50 8.17 4.72
C GLU A 35 -24.19 6.80 4.88
N ASP A 36 -23.84 5.80 4.05
CA ASP A 36 -24.43 4.46 4.13
C ASP A 36 -23.67 3.56 5.12
N ASP A 37 -24.26 3.40 6.31
CA ASP A 37 -23.73 2.57 7.39
C ASP A 37 -23.57 1.09 7.03
N ARG A 38 -24.36 0.56 6.06
CA ARG A 38 -24.38 -0.89 5.77
C ARG A 38 -23.11 -1.38 5.10
N THR A 39 -22.51 -0.57 4.24
CA THR A 39 -21.29 -0.94 3.50
C THR A 39 -20.03 -0.30 4.06
N ARG A 40 -20.16 0.61 5.04
CA ARG A 40 -19.06 1.44 5.55
C ARG A 40 -17.83 0.63 5.97
N LEU A 41 -17.99 -0.41 6.77
CA LEU A 41 -16.86 -1.23 7.22
C LEU A 41 -16.20 -1.97 6.04
N GLY A 42 -16.99 -2.57 5.16
CA GLY A 42 -16.48 -3.27 3.98
C GLY A 42 -15.71 -2.34 3.04
N ASN A 43 -16.21 -1.11 2.84
CA ASN A 43 -15.56 -0.09 2.02
C ASN A 43 -14.25 0.39 2.65
N GLN A 44 -14.19 0.55 3.97
CA GLN A 44 -12.95 0.89 4.67
C GLN A 44 -11.89 -0.22 4.52
N VAL A 45 -12.29 -1.47 4.75
CA VAL A 45 -11.39 -2.63 4.61
C VAL A 45 -10.88 -2.76 3.17
N GLY A 46 -11.80 -2.73 2.19
CA GLY A 46 -11.45 -2.81 0.77
C GLY A 46 -10.56 -1.64 0.34
N GLY A 47 -10.85 -0.43 0.81
CA GLY A 47 -10.05 0.77 0.58
C GLY A 47 -8.62 0.64 1.10
N ILE A 48 -8.45 0.25 2.37
CA ILE A 48 -7.14 -0.02 2.97
C ILE A 48 -6.39 -1.08 2.17
N SER A 49 -7.04 -2.19 1.82
CA SER A 49 -6.39 -3.30 1.10
C SER A 49 -5.87 -2.85 -0.26
N ILE A 50 -6.70 -2.16 -1.05
CA ILE A 50 -6.32 -1.63 -2.36
C ILE A 50 -5.12 -0.68 -2.22
N LYS A 51 -5.15 0.23 -1.24
CA LYS A 51 -4.10 1.24 -1.07
C LYS A 51 -2.77 0.64 -0.63
N ILE A 52 -2.79 -0.31 0.30
CA ILE A 52 -1.58 -1.03 0.71
C ILE A 52 -1.00 -1.80 -0.47
N THR A 53 -1.82 -2.53 -1.23
CA THR A 53 -1.37 -3.27 -2.42
C THR A 53 -0.75 -2.34 -3.46
N LEU A 54 -1.38 -1.21 -3.76
CA LEU A 54 -0.85 -0.24 -4.71
C LEU A 54 0.49 0.36 -4.25
N GLY A 55 0.63 0.72 -2.97
CA GLY A 55 1.89 1.23 -2.44
C GLY A 55 3.03 0.21 -2.50
N LEU A 56 2.75 -1.07 -2.23
CA LEU A 56 3.74 -2.14 -2.39
C LEU A 56 4.14 -2.33 -3.87
N LEU A 57 3.18 -2.29 -4.79
CA LEU A 57 3.45 -2.39 -6.23
C LEU A 57 4.27 -1.20 -6.75
N GLU A 58 4.03 0.00 -6.22
CA GLU A 58 4.80 1.19 -6.57
C GLU A 58 6.26 1.05 -6.12
N GLU A 59 6.50 0.62 -4.87
CA GLU A 59 7.86 0.39 -4.38
C GLU A 59 8.56 -0.75 -5.14
N TYR A 60 7.83 -1.82 -5.49
CA TYR A 60 8.36 -2.88 -6.33
C TYR A 60 8.74 -2.37 -7.73
N HIS A 61 7.88 -1.57 -8.34
CA HIS A 61 8.14 -0.95 -9.64
C HIS A 61 9.37 -0.03 -9.60
N LYS A 62 9.49 0.82 -8.58
CA LYS A 62 10.67 1.67 -8.36
C LYS A 62 11.93 0.82 -8.21
N TRP A 63 11.86 -0.22 -7.39
CA TRP A 63 12.99 -1.12 -7.17
C TRP A 63 13.42 -1.81 -8.47
N LEU A 64 12.49 -2.27 -9.32
CA LEU A 64 12.82 -2.86 -10.62
C LEU A 64 13.59 -1.90 -11.54
N HIS A 65 13.23 -0.62 -11.53
CA HIS A 65 13.76 0.40 -12.43
C HIS A 65 14.86 1.29 -11.82
N GLN A 66 15.34 1.01 -10.61
CA GLN A 66 16.59 1.57 -10.12
C GLN A 66 17.71 1.12 -11.07
N GLU A 67 18.27 2.08 -11.81
CA GLU A 67 19.55 1.93 -12.53
C GLU A 67 20.65 1.68 -11.47
N ASP A 68 21.55 0.74 -11.78
CA ASP A 68 22.70 0.40 -10.92
C ASP A 68 23.62 1.63 -10.71
#